data_AF-A0A0C9MNS8-F1
#
_entry.id   AF-A0A0C9MNS8-F1
#
_cell.length_a   1.000
_cell.length_b   1.000
_cell.length_c   1.000
_cell.angle_alpha   90.00
_cell.angle_beta   90.00
_cell.angle_gamma   90.00
#
_symmetry.space_group_name_H-M   'P 1'
#
loop_
_entity.id
_entity.type
_entity.pdbx_description
1 polymer ?
#
loop_
_entity_poly.entity_id
_entity_poly.type
_entity_poly.pdbx_seq_one_letter_code
_entity_poly.pdbx_strand_id
1 'polypeptide(L)'
;MASSTTQPTLKDDASTTKTLAKIKQLEANLASNAKNRQATAQRKDQLLLELNQEYERLARKRQDQCSSLMEDWQFYQQDQKKTRRSDMAKRQIEFDKQLDVLDEEKRKNWVSHTQNTSKICDQLLHYLKHCSTDSTVLAFPTNVLDQFWALQIKIPVLQAELPPTIDKLNQLLSEDQMGS
;
A
#
# COMPACT_ATOMS: atom_id res chain seq x y z
N MET A 1 -69.35 -14.99 -100.26
CA MET A 1 -69.36 -15.94 -99.13
C MET A 1 -67.98 -15.92 -98.50
N ALA A 2 -67.91 -15.77 -97.17
CA ALA A 2 -66.72 -15.38 -96.42
C ALA A 2 -65.72 -16.55 -96.26
N SER A 3 -64.46 -16.30 -96.60
CA SER A 3 -63.34 -17.20 -96.32
C SER A 3 -62.78 -16.90 -94.93
N SER A 4 -63.10 -17.74 -93.96
CA SER A 4 -62.56 -17.67 -92.60
C SER A 4 -61.11 -18.12 -92.61
N THR A 5 -60.18 -17.20 -92.41
CA THR A 5 -58.75 -17.49 -92.22
C THR A 5 -58.53 -17.99 -90.79
N THR A 6 -58.47 -19.29 -90.59
CA THR A 6 -58.06 -19.90 -89.31
C THR A 6 -56.54 -19.88 -89.21
N GLN A 7 -56.01 -19.03 -88.33
CA GLN A 7 -54.59 -19.08 -87.93
C GLN A 7 -54.24 -20.48 -87.39
N PRO A 8 -53.10 -21.06 -87.78
CA PRO A 8 -52.64 -22.32 -87.20
C PRO A 8 -52.16 -22.07 -85.76
N THR A 9 -52.82 -22.69 -84.79
CA THR A 9 -52.33 -22.75 -83.41
C THR A 9 -51.29 -23.87 -83.31
N LEU A 10 -50.03 -23.54 -83.03
CA LEU A 10 -49.02 -24.54 -82.66
C LEU A 10 -49.49 -25.25 -81.39
N LYS A 11 -49.75 -26.57 -81.48
CA LYS A 11 -49.95 -27.40 -80.30
C LYS A 11 -48.59 -27.82 -79.79
N ASP A 12 -48.29 -27.51 -78.53
CA ASP A 12 -47.09 -27.98 -77.87
C ASP A 12 -47.04 -29.51 -77.94
N ASP A 13 -45.95 -30.06 -78.47
CA ASP A 13 -45.75 -31.51 -78.48
C ASP A 13 -45.46 -32.00 -77.05
N ALA A 14 -45.66 -33.30 -76.80
CA ALA A 14 -45.45 -33.89 -75.48
C ALA A 14 -44.01 -33.72 -74.95
N SER A 15 -43.04 -33.47 -75.85
CA SER A 15 -41.64 -33.24 -75.50
C SER A 15 -41.42 -31.83 -74.92
N THR A 16 -42.11 -30.84 -75.46
CA THR A 16 -42.07 -29.44 -75.05
C THR A 16 -42.70 -29.28 -73.67
N THR A 17 -43.84 -29.93 -73.43
CA THR A 17 -44.51 -29.96 -72.11
C THR A 17 -43.64 -30.62 -71.03
N LYS A 18 -42.94 -31.72 -71.34
CA LYS A 18 -41.98 -32.34 -70.42
C LYS A 18 -40.79 -31.43 -70.11
N THR A 19 -40.29 -30.73 -71.13
CA THR A 19 -39.18 -29.78 -70.98
C THR A 19 -39.58 -28.61 -70.07
N LEU A 20 -40.77 -28.03 -70.29
CA LEU A 20 -41.33 -26.97 -69.44
C LEU A 20 -41.53 -27.42 -67.99
N ALA A 21 -42.02 -28.63 -67.76
CA ALA A 21 -42.14 -29.19 -66.41
C ALA A 21 -40.77 -29.31 -65.70
N LYS A 22 -39.75 -29.76 -66.45
CA LYS A 22 -38.38 -29.87 -65.92
C LYS A 22 -37.76 -28.50 -65.62
N ILE A 23 -38.00 -27.49 -66.46
CA ILE A 23 -37.58 -26.10 -66.19
C ILE A 23 -38.20 -25.59 -64.90
N LYS A 24 -39.53 -25.75 -64.72
CA LYS A 24 -40.21 -25.34 -63.48
C LYS A 24 -39.66 -26.05 -62.23
N GLN A 25 -39.33 -27.34 -62.34
CA GLN A 25 -38.71 -28.08 -61.25
C GLN A 25 -37.31 -27.54 -60.92
N LEU A 26 -36.51 -27.21 -61.93
CA LEU A 26 -35.17 -26.63 -61.73
C LEU A 26 -35.25 -25.23 -61.11
N GLU A 27 -36.20 -24.40 -61.53
CA GLU A 27 -36.46 -23.08 -60.92
C GLU A 27 -36.84 -23.20 -59.45
N ALA A 28 -37.71 -24.15 -59.09
CA ALA A 28 -38.08 -24.42 -57.70
C ALA A 28 -36.88 -24.89 -56.86
N ASN A 29 -36.03 -25.75 -57.42
CA ASN A 29 -34.80 -26.21 -56.77
C ASN A 29 -33.78 -25.06 -56.58
N LEU A 30 -33.64 -24.17 -57.57
CA LEU A 30 -32.78 -22.99 -57.46
C LEU A 30 -33.27 -22.04 -56.37
N ALA A 31 -34.58 -21.77 -56.32
CA ALA A 31 -35.18 -20.93 -55.28
C ALA A 31 -35.01 -21.54 -53.87
N SER A 32 -35.18 -22.86 -53.73
CA SER A 32 -34.94 -23.58 -52.46
C SER A 32 -33.47 -23.50 -52.03
N ASN A 33 -32.54 -23.73 -52.96
CA ASN A 33 -31.10 -23.61 -52.68
C ASN A 33 -30.68 -22.19 -52.30
N ALA A 34 -31.25 -21.16 -52.94
CA ALA A 34 -31.00 -19.76 -52.57
C ALA A 34 -31.44 -19.47 -51.13
N LYS A 35 -32.64 -19.94 -50.73
CA LYS A 35 -33.15 -19.80 -49.35
C LYS A 35 -32.25 -20.52 -48.34
N ASN A 36 -31.81 -21.74 -48.65
CA ASN A 36 -30.93 -22.52 -47.76
C ASN A 36 -29.56 -21.83 -47.57
N ARG A 37 -29.00 -21.25 -48.65
CA ARG A 37 -27.75 -20.46 -48.56
C ARG A 37 -27.93 -19.22 -47.69
N GLN A 38 -29.03 -18.50 -47.85
CA GLN A 38 -29.34 -17.32 -47.04
C GLN A 38 -29.51 -17.67 -45.56
N ALA A 39 -30.26 -18.73 -45.24
CA ALA A 39 -30.43 -19.21 -43.86
C ALA A 39 -29.08 -19.67 -43.24
N THR A 40 -28.22 -20.30 -44.03
CA THR A 40 -26.88 -20.72 -43.57
C THR A 40 -25.98 -19.52 -43.30
N ALA A 41 -26.03 -18.48 -44.16
CA ALA A 41 -25.27 -17.25 -43.95
C ALA A 41 -25.73 -16.53 -42.67
N GLN A 42 -27.04 -16.34 -42.49
CA GLN A 42 -27.61 -15.73 -41.29
C GLN A 42 -27.21 -16.48 -40.02
N ARG A 43 -27.22 -17.82 -40.04
CA ARG A 43 -26.79 -18.63 -38.90
C ARG A 43 -25.29 -18.44 -38.59
N LYS A 44 -24.44 -18.32 -39.62
CA LYS A 44 -23.01 -18.05 -39.42
C LYS A 44 -22.79 -16.66 -38.81
N ASP A 45 -23.50 -15.65 -39.31
CA ASP A 45 -23.40 -14.28 -38.79
C ASP A 45 -23.84 -14.20 -37.33
N GLN A 46 -24.92 -14.92 -36.98
CA GLN A 46 -25.36 -15.02 -35.59
C GLN A 46 -24.32 -15.70 -34.69
N LEU A 47 -23.74 -16.82 -35.13
CA LEU A 47 -22.69 -17.51 -34.37
C LEU A 47 -21.43 -16.64 -34.18
N LEU A 48 -21.04 -15.87 -35.20
CA LEU A 48 -19.92 -14.94 -35.10
C LEU A 48 -20.21 -13.82 -34.10
N LEU A 49 -21.44 -13.29 -34.08
CA LEU A 49 -21.86 -12.29 -33.11
C LEU A 49 -21.82 -12.85 -31.68
N GLU A 50 -22.38 -14.04 -31.45
CA GLU A 50 -22.36 -14.72 -30.16
C GLU A 50 -20.92 -14.99 -29.69
N LEU A 51 -20.05 -15.46 -30.60
CA LEU A 51 -18.65 -15.70 -30.30
C LEU A 51 -17.93 -14.41 -29.89
N ASN A 52 -18.16 -13.30 -30.60
CA ASN A 52 -17.55 -12.01 -30.26
C ASN A 52 -18.02 -11.52 -28.88
N GLN A 53 -19.30 -11.67 -28.55
CA GLN A 53 -19.83 -11.31 -27.24
C GLN A 53 -19.19 -12.13 -26.11
N GLU A 54 -18.95 -13.43 -26.33
CA GLU A 54 -18.25 -14.28 -25.36
C GLU A 54 -16.78 -13.88 -25.17
N TYR A 55 -16.09 -13.50 -26.26
CA TYR A 55 -14.73 -12.96 -26.16
C TYR A 55 -14.69 -11.66 -25.34
N GLU A 56 -15.63 -10.74 -25.55
CA GLU A 56 -15.72 -9.51 -24.76
C GLU A 56 -16.03 -9.76 -23.29
N ARG A 57 -16.87 -10.77 -22.98
CA ARG A 57 -17.14 -11.18 -21.59
C ARG A 57 -15.89 -11.76 -20.94
N LEU A 58 -15.16 -12.61 -21.65
CA LEU A 58 -13.92 -13.20 -21.16
C LEU A 58 -12.84 -12.14 -20.93
N ALA A 59 -12.68 -11.19 -21.85
CA ALA A 59 -11.73 -10.10 -21.72
C ALA A 59 -12.02 -9.24 -20.48
N ARG A 60 -13.29 -8.87 -20.26
CA ARG A 60 -13.71 -8.15 -19.04
C ARG A 60 -13.41 -8.93 -17.77
N LYS A 61 -13.77 -10.22 -17.72
CA LYS A 61 -13.49 -11.07 -16.56
C LYS A 61 -11.98 -11.16 -16.27
N ARG A 62 -11.14 -11.24 -17.31
CA ARG A 62 -9.67 -11.24 -17.15
C ARG A 62 -9.17 -9.90 -16.63
N GLN A 63 -9.69 -8.80 -17.14
CA GLN A 63 -9.36 -7.47 -16.64
C GLN A 63 -9.73 -7.30 -15.18
N ASP A 64 -10.94 -7.71 -14.78
CA ASP A 64 -11.41 -7.65 -13.39
C ASP A 64 -10.52 -8.48 -12.45
N GLN A 65 -10.12 -9.68 -12.89
CA GLN A 65 -9.18 -10.52 -12.14
C GLN A 65 -7.81 -9.85 -11.96
N CYS A 66 -7.28 -9.23 -13.01
CA CYS A 66 -6.02 -8.48 -12.92
C CYS A 66 -6.13 -7.28 -11.98
N SER A 67 -7.23 -6.53 -12.05
CA SER A 67 -7.49 -5.39 -11.15
C SER A 67 -7.56 -5.84 -9.70
N SER A 68 -8.32 -6.90 -9.40
CA SER A 68 -8.42 -7.45 -8.05
C SER A 68 -7.07 -7.92 -7.49
N LEU A 69 -6.26 -8.61 -8.30
CA LEU A 69 -4.90 -9.02 -7.88
C LEU A 69 -4.00 -7.82 -7.58
N MET A 70 -4.12 -6.75 -8.36
CA MET A 70 -3.36 -5.52 -8.14
C MET A 70 -3.77 -4.82 -6.84
N GLU A 71 -5.07 -4.78 -6.54
CA GLU A 71 -5.59 -4.21 -5.29
C GLU A 71 -5.12 -5.00 -4.08
N ASP A 72 -5.23 -6.34 -4.12
CA ASP A 72 -4.74 -7.23 -3.04
C ASP A 72 -3.23 -7.06 -2.82
N TRP A 73 -2.46 -6.96 -3.90
CA TRP A 73 -1.02 -6.74 -3.82
C TRP A 73 -0.67 -5.38 -3.21
N GLN A 74 -1.37 -4.33 -3.60
CA GLN A 74 -1.19 -2.99 -3.01
C GLN A 74 -1.52 -3.00 -1.53
N PHE A 75 -2.61 -3.66 -1.12
CA PHE A 75 -2.98 -3.81 0.27
C PHE A 75 -1.88 -4.53 1.07
N TYR A 76 -1.40 -5.68 0.56
CA TYR A 76 -0.31 -6.43 1.17
C TYR A 76 0.97 -5.58 1.31
N GLN A 77 1.34 -4.81 0.29
CA GLN A 77 2.51 -3.94 0.37
C GLN A 77 2.37 -2.85 1.45
N GLN A 78 1.18 -2.26 1.58
CA GLN A 78 0.93 -1.26 2.61
C GLN A 78 0.99 -1.84 4.02
N ASP A 79 0.41 -3.03 4.21
CA ASP A 79 0.46 -3.74 5.49
C ASP A 79 1.90 -4.09 5.88
N GLN A 80 2.67 -4.67 4.95
CA GLN A 80 4.10 -4.96 5.16
C GLN A 80 4.93 -3.72 5.48
N LYS A 81 4.59 -2.56 4.89
CA LYS A 81 5.26 -1.29 5.21
C LYS A 81 4.97 -0.84 6.63
N LYS A 82 3.73 -0.98 7.11
CA LYS A 82 3.34 -0.66 8.49
C LYS A 82 4.06 -1.58 9.48
N THR A 83 4.07 -2.88 9.22
CA THR A 83 4.75 -3.88 10.07
C THR A 83 6.24 -3.59 10.17
N ARG A 84 6.92 -3.37 9.05
CA ARG A 84 8.36 -3.03 9.06
C ARG A 84 8.67 -1.74 9.81
N ARG A 85 7.82 -0.70 9.71
CA ARG A 85 7.99 0.54 10.49
C ARG A 85 7.83 0.30 11.99
N SER A 86 6.84 -0.50 12.39
CA SER A 86 6.65 -0.88 13.79
C SER A 86 7.86 -1.63 14.35
N ASP A 87 8.40 -2.58 13.59
CA ASP A 87 9.58 -3.35 14.00
C ASP A 87 10.83 -2.48 14.10
N MET A 88 11.04 -1.54 13.17
CA MET A 88 12.13 -0.56 13.28
C MET A 88 11.98 0.30 14.53
N ALA A 89 10.78 0.79 14.84
CA ALA A 89 10.55 1.60 16.04
C ALA A 89 10.84 0.81 17.33
N LYS A 90 10.43 -0.46 17.39
CA LYS A 90 10.77 -1.35 18.52
C LYS A 90 12.28 -1.55 18.66
N ARG A 91 12.98 -1.79 17.54
CA ARG A 91 14.44 -1.93 17.55
C ARG A 91 15.14 -0.65 17.98
N GLN A 92 14.65 0.51 17.56
CA GLN A 92 15.21 1.80 17.99
C GLN A 92 15.10 1.95 19.51
N ILE A 93 13.91 1.68 20.08
CA ILE A 93 13.70 1.73 21.53
C ILE A 93 14.63 0.75 22.26
N GLU A 94 14.81 -0.45 21.72
CA GLU A 94 15.72 -1.44 22.30
C GLU A 94 17.19 -0.98 22.25
N PHE A 95 17.63 -0.39 21.13
CA PHE A 95 18.96 0.18 21.02
C PHE A 95 19.17 1.35 21.99
N ASP A 96 18.20 2.25 22.12
CA ASP A 96 18.28 3.38 23.04
C ASP A 96 18.41 2.88 24.49
N LYS A 97 17.65 1.86 24.88
CA LYS A 97 17.78 1.21 26.20
C LYS A 97 19.15 0.57 26.41
N GLN A 98 19.68 -0.12 25.41
CA GLN A 98 21.02 -0.73 25.50
C GLN A 98 22.12 0.32 25.62
N LEU A 99 21.97 1.46 24.94
CA LEU A 99 22.87 2.61 25.07
C LEU A 99 22.79 3.21 26.48
N ASP A 100 21.58 3.40 27.02
CA ASP A 100 21.39 3.91 28.37
C ASP A 100 22.08 3.02 29.42
N VAL A 101 21.95 1.69 29.30
CA VAL A 101 22.61 0.72 30.19
C VAL A 101 24.13 0.80 30.08
N LEU A 102 24.67 0.84 28.86
CA LEU A 102 26.11 0.97 28.64
C LEU A 102 26.67 2.30 29.17
N ASP A 103 25.93 3.39 29.00
CA ASP A 103 26.31 4.69 29.55
C ASP A 103 26.23 4.71 31.07
N GLU A 104 25.29 3.99 31.68
CA GLU A 104 25.22 3.80 33.13
C GLU A 104 26.42 2.98 33.65
N GLU A 105 26.79 1.88 32.99
CA GLU A 105 27.96 1.07 33.33
C GLU A 105 29.27 1.87 33.20
N LYS A 106 29.42 2.65 32.12
CA LYS A 106 30.57 3.55 31.96
C LYS A 106 30.62 4.60 33.07
N ARG A 107 29.48 5.21 33.42
CA ARG A 107 29.40 6.20 34.51
C ARG A 107 29.80 5.59 35.85
N LYS A 108 29.36 4.37 36.16
CA LYS A 108 29.75 3.64 37.38
C LYS A 108 31.26 3.42 37.48
N ASN A 109 31.94 3.18 36.36
CA ASN A 109 33.39 2.97 36.31
C ASN A 109 34.20 4.27 36.29
N TRP A 110 33.61 5.39 35.85
CA TRP A 110 34.28 6.68 35.72
C TRP A 110 34.31 7.48 37.02
N VAL A 111 33.24 7.42 37.81
CA VAL A 111 33.16 8.17 39.07
C VAL A 111 33.84 7.39 40.20
N SER A 112 34.97 7.91 40.68
CA SER A 112 35.62 7.38 41.89
C SER A 112 34.64 7.48 43.07
N HIS A 113 34.33 6.33 43.71
CA HIS A 113 33.36 6.12 44.80
C HIS A 113 33.59 6.91 46.11
N THR A 114 34.42 7.95 46.10
CA THR A 114 34.97 8.58 47.31
C THR A 114 34.41 9.97 47.62
N GLN A 115 33.43 10.48 46.88
CA GLN A 115 32.87 11.80 47.14
C GLN A 115 31.55 11.71 47.92
N ASN A 116 31.44 12.52 48.97
CA ASN A 116 30.27 12.61 49.84
C ASN A 116 29.12 13.29 49.09
N THR A 117 27.97 12.60 49.00
CA THR A 117 26.75 13.02 48.30
C THR A 117 26.34 14.46 48.63
N SER A 118 26.25 14.80 49.92
CA SER A 118 25.88 16.13 50.39
C SER A 118 26.82 17.22 49.86
N LYS A 119 28.14 16.99 49.88
CA LYS A 119 29.12 17.96 49.34
C LYS A 119 28.98 18.18 47.83
N ILE A 120 28.66 17.13 47.08
CA ILE A 120 28.45 17.23 45.63
C ILE A 120 27.16 18.03 45.35
N CYS A 121 26.07 17.73 46.07
CA CYS A 121 24.81 18.45 45.97
C CYS A 121 24.98 19.96 46.25
N ASP A 122 25.69 20.32 47.31
CA ASP A 122 25.96 21.73 47.66
C ASP A 122 26.76 22.45 46.57
N GLN A 123 27.79 21.81 46.03
CA GLN A 123 28.62 22.37 44.95
C GLN A 123 27.82 22.57 43.66
N LEU A 124 27.00 21.59 43.28
CA LEU A 124 26.13 21.69 42.11
C LEU A 124 25.05 22.75 42.29
N LEU A 125 24.39 22.81 43.45
CA LEU A 125 23.37 23.82 43.76
C LEU A 125 23.95 25.23 43.71
N HIS A 126 25.14 25.43 44.27
CA HIS A 126 25.85 26.70 44.19
C HIS A 126 26.17 27.06 42.73
N TYR A 127 26.69 26.11 41.95
CA TYR A 127 27.02 26.34 40.55
C TYR A 127 25.78 26.69 39.72
N LEU A 128 24.69 25.91 39.85
CA LEU A 128 23.45 26.10 39.10
C LEU A 128 22.77 27.44 39.41
N LYS A 129 22.81 27.91 40.66
CA LYS A 129 22.28 29.24 41.06
C LYS A 129 23.03 30.39 40.40
N HIS A 130 24.30 30.19 40.06
CA HIS A 130 25.14 31.19 39.39
C HIS A 130 25.27 30.98 37.88
N CYS A 131 24.58 29.97 37.32
CA CYS A 131 24.55 29.68 35.90
C CYS A 131 23.60 30.64 35.17
N SER A 132 23.97 31.93 35.08
CA SER A 132 23.29 32.87 34.18
C SER A 132 23.77 32.61 32.77
N THR A 133 22.86 32.14 31.91
CA THR A 133 23.12 31.92 30.49
C THR A 133 22.09 32.68 29.68
N ASP A 134 22.57 33.54 28.78
CA ASP A 134 21.76 34.23 27.77
C ASP A 134 21.30 33.27 26.64
N SER A 135 21.63 31.97 26.77
CA SER A 135 21.39 30.88 25.81
C SER A 135 20.38 29.88 26.38
N THR A 136 19.48 29.40 25.53
CA THR A 136 18.52 28.34 25.86
C THR A 136 19.17 26.98 26.14
N VAL A 137 20.39 26.77 25.63
CA VAL A 137 21.20 25.56 25.82
C VAL A 137 22.30 25.84 26.84
N LEU A 138 22.42 24.94 27.82
CA LEU A 138 23.39 24.98 28.90
C LEU A 138 24.62 24.15 28.54
N ALA A 139 25.81 24.71 28.80
CA ALA A 139 27.07 24.03 28.68
C ALA A 139 27.78 24.04 30.04
N PHE A 140 28.24 22.87 30.47
CA PHE A 140 28.95 22.71 31.75
C PHE A 140 30.40 22.31 31.52
N PRO A 141 31.32 22.79 32.36
CA PRO A 141 32.68 22.29 32.37
C PRO A 141 32.71 20.84 32.88
N THR A 142 33.72 20.08 32.45
CA THR A 142 33.81 18.63 32.71
C THR A 142 33.73 18.26 34.19
N ASN A 143 34.33 19.06 35.06
CA ASN A 143 34.27 18.84 36.51
C ASN A 143 32.85 18.92 37.09
N VAL A 144 31.97 19.74 36.50
CA VAL A 144 30.55 19.84 36.90
C VAL A 144 29.75 18.68 36.31
N LEU A 145 30.07 18.25 35.09
CA LEU A 145 29.47 17.05 34.49
C LEU A 145 29.78 15.79 35.32
N ASP A 146 31.02 15.64 35.78
CA ASP A 146 31.44 14.54 36.65
C ASP A 146 30.63 14.49 37.95
N GLN A 147 30.29 15.64 38.53
CA GLN A 147 29.46 15.74 39.73
C GLN A 147 28.01 15.29 39.48
N PHE A 148 27.41 15.69 38.36
CA PHE A 148 26.08 15.19 37.98
C PHE A 148 26.08 13.68 37.75
N TRP A 149 27.13 13.16 37.10
CA TRP A 149 27.29 11.72 36.89
C TRP A 149 27.50 10.95 38.19
N ALA A 150 28.22 11.52 39.16
CA ALA A 150 28.41 10.92 40.47
C ALA A 150 27.11 10.70 41.23
N LEU A 151 26.18 11.66 41.11
CA LEU A 151 24.86 11.57 41.71
C LEU A 151 23.84 10.81 40.85
N GLN A 152 24.25 10.34 39.66
CA GLN A 152 23.37 9.71 38.67
C GLN A 152 22.14 10.57 38.31
N ILE A 153 22.31 11.90 38.30
CA ILE A 153 21.26 12.85 37.93
C ILE A 153 21.38 13.17 36.43
N LYS A 154 20.24 13.33 35.76
CA LYS A 154 20.21 13.83 34.37
C LYS A 154 20.76 15.26 34.35
N ILE A 155 21.81 15.49 33.56
CA ILE A 155 22.38 16.83 33.35
C ILE A 155 21.35 17.70 32.61
N PRO A 156 20.99 18.88 33.13
CA PRO A 156 20.02 19.76 32.48
C PRO A 156 20.65 20.42 31.26
N VAL A 157 20.24 20.06 30.06
CA VAL A 157 20.81 20.62 28.81
C VAL A 157 20.07 21.90 28.42
N LEU A 158 18.84 22.08 28.90
CA LEU A 158 18.02 23.26 28.62
C LEU A 158 17.76 24.07 29.89
N GLN A 159 17.65 25.40 29.75
CA GLN A 159 17.36 26.29 30.89
C GLN A 159 16.05 25.92 31.63
N ALA A 160 15.05 25.41 30.89
CA ALA A 160 13.79 24.93 31.45
C ALA A 160 13.94 23.68 32.34
N GLU A 161 15.04 22.93 32.21
CA GLU A 161 15.35 21.75 33.04
C GLU A 161 16.06 22.13 34.35
N LEU A 162 16.44 23.40 34.55
CA LEU A 162 17.12 23.84 35.77
C LEU A 162 16.25 23.74 37.03
N PRO A 163 15.03 24.30 37.09
CA PRO A 163 14.20 24.20 38.29
C PRO A 163 13.98 22.75 38.78
N PRO A 164 13.57 21.79 37.93
CA PRO A 164 13.37 20.42 38.40
C PRO A 164 14.67 19.71 38.80
N THR A 165 15.81 20.08 38.19
CA THR A 165 17.12 19.53 38.60
C THR A 165 17.54 20.07 39.97
N ILE A 166 17.30 21.36 40.23
CA ILE A 166 17.57 22.00 41.53
C ILE A 166 16.70 21.37 42.62
N ASP A 167 15.42 21.15 42.36
CA ASP A 167 14.51 20.50 43.32
C ASP A 167 15.01 19.08 43.66
N LYS A 168 15.45 18.32 42.65
CA LYS A 168 16.00 16.97 42.85
C LYS A 168 17.30 16.97 43.66
N LEU A 169 18.18 17.96 43.46
CA LEU A 169 19.39 18.13 44.26
C LEU A 169 19.08 18.48 45.73
N ASN A 170 18.11 19.37 45.97
CA ASN A 170 17.67 19.71 47.33
C ASN A 170 17.04 18.51 48.04
N GLN A 171 16.29 17.67 47.32
CA GLN A 171 15.73 16.44 47.87
C GLN A 171 16.83 15.47 48.30
N LEU A 172 17.82 15.21 47.44
CA LEU A 172 18.95 14.33 47.75
C LEU A 172 19.77 14.84 48.95
N LEU A 173 19.96 16.16 49.04
CA LEU A 173 20.62 16.80 50.19
C LEU A 173 19.85 16.58 51.50
N SER A 174 18.51 16.64 51.44
CA SER A 174 17.64 16.44 52.61
C SER A 174 17.58 14.97 53.06
N GLU A 175 17.59 14.04 52.11
CA GLU A 175 17.59 12.59 52.37
C GLU A 175 18.91 12.13 53.02
N ASP A 176 20.06 12.66 52.59
CA ASP A 176 21.38 12.37 53.16
C ASP A 176 21.51 12.90 54.61
N GLN A 177 20.85 14.03 54.93
CA GLN A 177 20.84 14.61 56.29
C GLN A 177 19.89 13.89 57.26
N MET A 178 18.86 13.19 56.76
CA MET A 178 17.90 12.43 57.57
C MET A 178 18.36 10.98 57.83
N GLY A 179 19.30 10.47 57.03
CA GLY A 179 19.82 9.10 57.10
C GLY A 179 21.17 8.92 57.82
N SER A 180 21.76 10.01 58.33
CA SER A 180 23.00 10.02 59.12
C SER A 180 22.74 10.27 60.61
#